data_AF-A0A5K7YZD9-F1
#
_entry.id   AF-A0A5K7YZD9-F1
#
_cell.length_a   1.000
_cell.length_b   1.000
_cell.length_c   1.000
_cell.angle_alpha   90.00
_cell.angle_beta   90.00
_cell.angle_gamma   90.00
#
_symmetry.space_group_name_H-M   'P 1'
#
loop_
_entity.id
_entity.type
_entity.pdbx_description
1 polymer ?
#
loop_
_entity_poly.entity_id
_entity_poly.type
_entity_poly.pdbx_seq_one_letter_code
_entity_poly.pdbx_strand_id
1 'polypeptide(L)'
;MEIISATALISINETFFVQLISFLVFLFILNRVMIRPLISTMDQRKEYLATIHEEIDRAKSDLVSLNKDLDEQRSQVLKEADTSVHQLDEEADQRASELIAAARSQIVQLRNETQEKINAQLKDARTQLAGEVDAVTIAIMEKVLRRRLQS
;
A
#
# COMPACT_ATOMS: atom_id res chain seq x y z
N MET A 1 29.81 78.39 -71.70
CA MET A 1 30.96 78.54 -70.79
C MET A 1 30.40 78.42 -69.40
N GLU A 2 30.72 77.31 -68.75
CA GLU A 2 30.19 76.91 -67.46
C GLU A 2 30.59 77.91 -66.37
N ILE A 3 29.63 78.28 -65.54
CA ILE A 3 29.93 78.62 -64.15
C ILE A 3 28.99 77.76 -63.33
N ILE A 4 29.52 76.61 -62.91
CA ILE A 4 28.92 75.72 -61.92
C ILE A 4 28.68 76.58 -60.69
N SER A 5 27.41 76.97 -60.51
CA SER A 5 26.94 77.52 -59.26
C SER A 5 26.89 76.34 -58.31
N ALA A 6 27.98 76.11 -57.58
CA ALA A 6 27.99 75.25 -56.42
C ALA A 6 27.11 75.92 -55.36
N THR A 7 25.78 75.81 -55.52
CA THR A 7 24.83 76.00 -54.44
C THR A 7 25.27 75.01 -53.38
N ALA A 8 25.90 75.50 -52.31
CA ALA A 8 26.15 74.69 -51.13
C ALA A 8 24.80 74.05 -50.77
N LEU A 9 24.69 72.74 -50.98
CA LEU A 9 23.46 71.97 -50.76
C LEU A 9 23.02 72.02 -49.29
N ILE A 10 23.88 72.58 -48.43
CA ILE A 10 23.67 72.85 -47.02
C ILE A 10 24.05 74.31 -46.77
N SER A 11 23.05 75.18 -46.71
CA SER A 11 23.19 76.52 -46.14
C SER A 11 22.63 76.48 -44.72
N ILE A 12 23.46 76.84 -43.74
CA ILE A 12 23.03 76.92 -42.32
C ILE A 12 22.21 78.21 -42.19
N ASN A 13 20.91 78.08 -42.46
CA ASN A 13 19.92 79.16 -42.34
C ASN A 13 18.96 78.85 -41.17
N GLU A 14 18.13 79.81 -40.78
CA GLU A 14 17.11 79.64 -39.72
C GLU A 14 16.21 78.39 -39.94
N THR A 15 15.96 78.03 -41.20
CA THR A 15 15.21 76.82 -41.58
C THR A 15 15.88 75.52 -41.14
N PHE A 16 17.21 75.46 -41.06
CA PHE A 16 17.94 74.30 -40.55
C PHE A 16 17.64 74.06 -39.06
N PHE A 17 17.59 75.13 -38.27
CA PHE A 17 17.25 75.04 -36.84
C PHE A 17 15.79 74.59 -36.64
N VAL A 18 14.85 75.12 -37.44
CA VAL A 18 13.44 74.68 -37.42
C VAL A 18 13.31 73.22 -37.83
N GLN A 19 14.06 72.77 -38.84
CA GLN A 19 14.09 71.36 -39.28
C GLN A 19 14.68 70.44 -38.21
N LEU A 20 15.76 70.87 -37.53
CA LEU A 20 16.37 70.11 -36.44
C LEU A 20 15.40 69.95 -35.27
N ILE A 21 14.73 71.03 -34.85
CA ILE A 21 13.72 70.96 -33.78
C ILE A 21 12.58 70.02 -34.19
N SER A 22 12.09 70.13 -35.43
CA SER A 22 11.03 69.26 -35.95
C SER A 22 11.45 67.78 -35.98
N PHE A 23 12.69 67.49 -36.36
CA PHE A 23 13.26 66.15 -36.31
C PHE A 23 13.36 65.61 -34.89
N LEU A 24 13.82 66.43 -33.92
CA LEU A 24 13.90 66.04 -32.51
C LEU A 24 12.51 65.78 -31.91
N VAL A 25 11.52 66.61 -32.23
CA VAL A 25 10.13 66.39 -31.81
C VAL A 25 9.58 65.10 -32.42
N PHE A 26 9.83 64.85 -33.71
CA PHE A 26 9.44 63.60 -34.37
C PHE A 26 10.10 62.39 -33.72
N LEU A 27 11.41 62.44 -33.44
CA LEU A 27 12.16 61.37 -32.78
C LEU A 27 11.60 61.11 -31.37
N PHE A 28 11.26 62.17 -30.62
CA PHE A 28 10.64 62.03 -29.31
C PHE A 28 9.29 61.32 -29.39
N ILE A 29 8.43 61.71 -30.33
CA ILE A 29 7.13 61.06 -30.57
C ILE A 29 7.35 59.60 -30.97
N LEU A 30 8.25 59.32 -31.92
CA LEU A 30 8.55 57.96 -32.38
C LEU A 30 9.05 57.06 -31.24
N ASN A 31 9.96 57.57 -30.41
CA ASN A 31 10.48 56.84 -29.26
C ASN A 31 9.35 56.52 -28.26
N ARG A 32 8.50 57.51 -27.97
CA ARG A 32 7.40 57.36 -27.00
C ARG A 32 6.28 56.46 -27.50
N VAL A 33 5.93 56.53 -28.79
CA VAL A 33 4.75 55.88 -29.39
C VAL A 33 5.09 54.51 -29.99
N MET A 34 6.29 54.29 -30.54
CA MET A 34 6.63 53.06 -31.25
C MET A 34 7.70 52.24 -30.52
N ILE A 35 8.84 52.84 -30.20
CA ILE A 35 10.00 52.10 -29.67
C ILE A 35 9.73 51.55 -28.27
N ARG A 36 9.21 52.38 -27.36
CA ARG A 36 8.88 51.96 -25.99
C ARG A 36 7.89 50.79 -25.92
N PRO A 37 6.70 50.85 -26.56
CA PRO A 37 5.77 49.72 -26.52
C PRO A 37 6.32 48.48 -27.22
N LEU A 38 7.11 48.63 -28.28
CA LEU A 38 7.74 47.49 -28.95
C LEU A 38 8.69 46.74 -28.00
N ILE A 39 9.59 47.45 -27.31
CA ILE A 39 10.51 46.84 -26.34
C ILE A 39 9.72 46.20 -25.18
N SER A 40 8.73 46.91 -24.65
CA SER A 40 7.88 46.39 -23.57
C SER A 40 7.20 45.07 -23.92
N THR A 41 6.70 44.91 -25.14
CA THR A 41 6.07 43.65 -25.58
C THR A 41 7.08 42.52 -25.79
N MET A 42 8.32 42.85 -26.21
CA MET A 42 9.39 41.86 -26.28
C MET A 42 9.81 41.39 -24.89
N ASP A 43 9.93 42.30 -23.93
CA ASP A 43 10.31 41.95 -22.56
C ASP A 43 9.22 41.12 -21.87
N GLN A 44 7.94 41.47 -22.04
CA GLN A 44 6.82 40.64 -21.58
C GLN A 44 6.86 39.22 -22.15
N ARG A 45 7.19 39.07 -23.44
CA ARG A 45 7.33 37.73 -24.06
C ARG A 45 8.49 36.95 -23.47
N LYS A 46 9.64 37.61 -23.24
CA LYS A 46 10.80 36.96 -22.62
C LYS A 46 10.49 36.51 -21.20
N GLU A 47 9.85 37.38 -20.41
CA GLU A 47 9.45 37.07 -19.04
C GLU A 47 8.45 35.91 -19.02
N TYR A 48 7.42 35.94 -19.86
CA TYR A 48 6.45 34.85 -19.98
C TYR A 48 7.10 33.50 -20.34
N LEU A 49 8.05 33.50 -21.29
CA LEU A 49 8.80 32.29 -21.64
C LEU A 49 9.70 31.81 -20.51
N ALA A 50 10.33 32.72 -19.75
CA ALA A 50 11.13 32.37 -18.60
C ALA A 50 10.26 31.74 -17.49
N THR A 51 9.08 32.30 -17.22
CA THR A 51 8.12 31.74 -16.26
C THR A 51 7.64 30.36 -16.69
N ILE A 52 7.27 30.16 -17.96
CA ILE A 52 6.90 28.83 -18.47
C ILE A 52 8.04 27.83 -18.29
N HIS A 53 9.28 28.23 -18.59
CA HIS A 53 10.41 27.33 -18.47
C HIS A 53 10.64 26.93 -17.01
N GLU A 54 10.55 27.88 -16.08
CA GLU A 54 10.64 27.63 -14.65
C GLU A 54 9.49 26.71 -14.16
N GLU A 55 8.26 26.93 -14.62
CA GLU A 55 7.13 26.07 -14.31
C GLU A 55 7.32 24.64 -14.82
N ILE A 56 7.87 24.48 -16.03
CA ILE A 56 8.20 23.16 -16.60
C ILE A 56 9.26 22.46 -15.75
N ASP A 57 10.31 23.17 -15.33
CA ASP A 57 11.40 22.59 -14.55
C ASP A 57 10.93 22.22 -13.13
N ARG A 58 10.09 23.06 -12.50
CA ARG A 58 9.42 22.75 -11.24
C ARG A 58 8.52 21.52 -11.38
N ALA A 59 7.65 21.48 -12.39
CA ALA A 59 6.77 20.34 -12.64
C ALA A 59 7.56 19.04 -12.88
N LYS A 60 8.69 19.09 -13.59
CA LYS A 60 9.59 17.94 -13.74
C LYS A 60 10.19 17.49 -12.41
N SER A 61 10.67 18.42 -11.58
CA SER A 61 11.21 18.10 -10.26
C SER A 61 10.14 17.50 -9.33
N ASP A 62 8.93 18.04 -9.38
CA ASP A 62 7.79 17.56 -8.60
C ASP A 62 7.39 16.15 -9.05
N LEU A 63 7.41 15.87 -10.36
CA LEU A 63 7.20 14.52 -10.87
C LEU A 63 8.31 13.56 -10.43
N VAL A 64 9.58 13.97 -10.44
CA VAL A 64 10.69 13.11 -10.00
C VAL A 64 10.57 12.79 -8.50
N SER A 65 10.27 13.78 -7.66
CA SER A 65 10.06 13.58 -6.22
C SER A 65 8.84 12.71 -5.96
N LEU A 66 7.72 12.97 -6.62
CA LEU A 66 6.51 12.15 -6.48
C LEU A 66 6.74 10.69 -6.90
N ASN A 67 7.45 10.43 -7.99
CA ASN A 67 7.78 9.06 -8.39
C ASN A 67 8.66 8.38 -7.35
N LYS A 68 9.64 9.09 -6.79
CA LYS A 68 10.49 8.56 -5.72
C LYS A 68 9.69 8.21 -4.47
N ASP A 69 8.80 9.10 -4.04
CA ASP A 69 7.95 8.88 -2.87
C ASP A 69 6.99 7.70 -3.09
N LEU A 70 6.44 7.57 -4.31
CA LEU A 70 5.59 6.44 -4.68
C LEU A 70 6.37 5.11 -4.68
N ASP A 71 7.59 5.09 -5.18
CA ASP A 71 8.44 3.90 -5.16
C ASP A 71 8.83 3.50 -3.73
N GLU A 72 9.14 4.47 -2.87
CA GLU A 72 9.40 4.24 -1.45
C GLU A 72 8.17 3.71 -0.73
N GLN A 73 7.00 4.32 -0.91
CA GLN A 73 5.73 3.84 -0.34
C GLN A 73 5.40 2.43 -0.84
N ARG A 74 5.57 2.17 -2.14
CA ARG A 74 5.34 0.85 -2.72
C ARG A 74 6.26 -0.20 -2.11
N SER A 75 7.55 0.11 -1.96
CA SER A 75 8.51 -0.79 -1.32
C SER A 75 8.13 -1.07 0.14
N GLN A 76 7.70 -0.04 0.87
CA GLN A 76 7.27 -0.17 2.26
C GLN A 76 6.03 -1.06 2.39
N VAL A 77 5.00 -0.83 1.56
CA VAL A 77 3.78 -1.65 1.55
C VAL A 77 4.08 -3.10 1.21
N LEU A 78 4.99 -3.37 0.25
CA LEU A 78 5.39 -4.73 -0.08
C LEU A 78 6.10 -5.43 1.08
N LYS A 79 6.98 -4.72 1.81
CA LYS A 79 7.65 -5.27 3.00
C LYS A 79 6.68 -5.54 4.13
N GLU A 80 5.73 -4.63 4.37
CA GLU A 80 4.69 -4.80 5.37
C GLU A 80 3.77 -5.97 5.04
N ALA A 81 3.39 -6.12 3.77
CA ALA A 81 2.60 -7.25 3.30
C ALA A 81 3.35 -8.58 3.49
N ASP A 82 4.62 -8.65 3.11
CA ASP A 82 5.47 -9.83 3.29
C ASP A 82 5.62 -10.21 4.77
N THR A 83 5.87 -9.21 5.63
CA THR A 83 5.95 -9.38 7.08
C THR A 83 4.61 -9.87 7.65
N SER A 84 3.49 -9.31 7.19
CA SER A 84 2.16 -9.72 7.65
C SER A 84 1.82 -11.14 7.21
N VAL A 85 2.20 -11.55 6.00
CA VAL A 85 2.00 -12.93 5.53
C VAL A 85 2.83 -13.88 6.38
N HIS A 86 4.11 -13.58 6.62
CA HIS A 86 4.96 -14.40 7.47
C HIS A 86 4.43 -14.54 8.91
N GLN A 87 3.93 -13.46 9.49
CA GLN A 87 3.30 -13.50 10.81
C GLN A 87 2.04 -14.37 10.82
N LEU A 88 1.19 -14.25 9.80
CA LEU A 88 -0.01 -15.07 9.69
C LEU A 88 0.30 -16.55 9.50
N ASP A 89 1.33 -16.88 8.71
CA ASP A 89 1.79 -18.25 8.51
C ASP A 89 2.33 -18.84 9.83
N GLU A 90 3.15 -18.08 10.57
CA GLU A 90 3.67 -18.52 11.87
C GLU A 90 2.56 -18.70 12.90
N GLU A 91 1.60 -17.78 12.98
CA GLU A 91 0.41 -17.94 13.82
C GLU A 91 -0.44 -19.15 13.41
N ALA A 92 -0.60 -19.39 12.11
CA ALA A 92 -1.35 -20.52 11.60
C ALA A 92 -0.68 -21.85 11.97
N ASP A 93 0.65 -21.94 11.83
CA ASP A 93 1.43 -23.11 12.20
C ASP A 93 1.38 -23.37 13.71
N GLN A 94 1.49 -22.32 14.53
CA GLN A 94 1.34 -22.44 15.99
C GLN A 94 -0.05 -22.95 16.36
N ARG A 95 -1.12 -22.34 15.83
CA ARG A 95 -2.50 -22.77 16.09
C ARG A 95 -2.75 -24.19 15.60
N ALA A 96 -2.22 -24.57 14.44
CA ALA A 96 -2.34 -25.93 13.91
C ALA A 96 -1.65 -26.94 14.84
N SER A 97 -0.45 -26.62 15.31
CA SER A 97 0.30 -27.44 16.28
C SER A 97 -0.46 -27.59 17.60
N GLU A 98 -0.99 -26.49 18.15
CA GLU A 98 -1.82 -26.50 19.35
C GLU A 98 -3.09 -27.34 19.20
N LEU A 99 -3.80 -27.21 18.08
CA LEU A 99 -4.99 -28.00 17.78
C LEU A 99 -4.67 -29.49 17.69
N ILE A 100 -3.57 -29.85 17.02
CA ILE A 100 -3.12 -31.24 16.92
C ILE A 100 -2.72 -31.79 18.29
N ALA A 101 -2.03 -31.00 19.11
CA ALA A 101 -1.65 -31.39 20.47
C ALA A 101 -2.88 -31.59 21.37
N ALA A 102 -3.85 -30.67 21.30
CA ALA A 102 -5.10 -30.76 22.04
C ALA A 102 -5.91 -32.00 21.61
N ALA A 103 -6.05 -32.24 20.30
CA ALA A 103 -6.73 -33.42 19.76
C ALA A 103 -6.06 -34.72 20.22
N ARG A 104 -4.71 -34.79 20.19
CA ARG A 104 -3.97 -35.96 20.71
C ARG A 104 -4.22 -36.19 22.20
N SER A 105 -4.24 -35.12 23.00
CA SER A 105 -4.54 -35.20 24.44
C SER A 105 -5.96 -35.71 24.70
N GLN A 106 -6.94 -35.21 23.97
CA GLN A 106 -8.33 -35.67 24.04
C GLN A 106 -8.47 -37.14 23.64
N ILE A 107 -7.78 -37.59 22.59
CA ILE A 107 -7.77 -39.00 22.19
C ILE A 107 -7.21 -39.90 23.29
N VAL A 108 -6.12 -39.47 23.95
CA VAL A 108 -5.53 -40.23 25.07
C VAL A 108 -6.49 -40.28 26.26
N GLN A 109 -7.12 -39.16 26.62
CA GLN A 109 -8.13 -39.13 27.68
C GLN A 109 -9.30 -40.05 27.37
N LEU A 110 -9.87 -39.95 26.15
CA LEU A 110 -10.98 -40.78 25.72
C LEU A 110 -10.62 -42.28 25.74
N ARG A 111 -9.39 -42.63 25.33
CA ARG A 111 -8.90 -44.01 25.39
C ARG A 111 -8.82 -44.52 26.82
N ASN A 112 -8.30 -43.71 27.75
CA ASN A 112 -8.20 -44.07 29.15
C ASN A 112 -9.60 -44.24 29.78
N GLU A 113 -10.51 -43.30 29.56
CA GLU A 113 -11.90 -43.39 30.02
C GLU A 113 -12.62 -44.62 29.46
N THR A 114 -12.40 -44.94 28.18
CA THR A 114 -12.98 -46.12 27.54
C THR A 114 -12.41 -47.40 28.15
N GLN A 115 -11.10 -47.45 28.42
CA GLN A 115 -10.47 -48.60 29.07
C GLN A 115 -10.99 -48.81 30.50
N GLU A 116 -11.18 -47.73 31.26
CA GLU A 116 -11.79 -47.78 32.59
C GLU A 116 -13.22 -48.31 32.54
N LYS A 117 -14.03 -47.81 31.59
CA LYS A 117 -15.40 -48.30 31.36
C LYS A 117 -15.44 -49.78 30.99
N ILE A 118 -14.55 -50.24 30.10
CA ILE A 118 -14.44 -51.66 29.73
C ILE A 118 -14.07 -52.51 30.95
N ASN A 119 -13.10 -52.07 31.75
CA ASN A 119 -12.69 -52.79 32.95
C ASN A 119 -13.83 -52.88 33.98
N ALA A 120 -14.60 -51.80 34.16
CA ALA A 120 -15.77 -51.78 35.02
C ALA A 120 -16.86 -52.75 34.52
N GLN A 121 -17.19 -52.70 33.22
CA GLN A 121 -18.15 -53.62 32.59
C GLN A 121 -17.71 -55.08 32.70
N LEU A 122 -16.42 -55.37 32.53
CA LEU A 122 -15.89 -56.73 32.66
C LEU A 122 -16.01 -57.24 34.10
N LYS A 123 -15.79 -56.36 35.09
CA LYS A 123 -15.97 -56.69 36.51
C LYS A 123 -17.44 -56.99 36.82
N ASP A 124 -18.35 -56.13 36.37
CA ASP A 124 -19.79 -56.32 36.57
C ASP A 124 -20.29 -57.61 35.89
N ALA A 125 -19.87 -57.87 34.65
CA ALA A 125 -20.20 -59.10 33.94
C ALA A 125 -19.68 -60.35 34.66
N ARG A 126 -18.46 -60.31 35.23
CA ARG A 126 -17.91 -61.40 36.05
C ARG A 126 -18.72 -61.62 37.33
N THR A 127 -19.16 -60.56 37.99
CA THR A 127 -20.00 -60.67 39.19
C THR A 127 -21.38 -61.27 38.86
N GLN A 128 -21.99 -60.86 37.75
CA GLN A 128 -23.24 -61.47 37.27
C GLN A 128 -23.06 -62.96 36.94
N LEU A 129 -21.99 -63.32 36.20
CA LEU A 129 -21.71 -64.72 35.85
C LEU A 129 -21.48 -65.58 37.09
N ALA A 130 -20.78 -65.07 38.11
CA ALA A 130 -20.58 -65.80 39.37
C ALA A 130 -21.92 -66.09 40.07
N GLY A 131 -22.83 -65.12 40.11
CA GLY A 131 -24.18 -65.33 40.66
C GLY A 131 -25.00 -66.36 39.86
N GLU A 132 -24.90 -66.34 38.52
CA GLU A 132 -25.55 -67.33 37.67
C GLU A 132 -24.97 -68.74 37.86
N VAL A 133 -23.64 -68.87 38.00
CA VAL A 133 -22.97 -70.16 38.25
C VAL A 133 -23.37 -70.72 39.62
N ASP A 134 -23.48 -69.89 40.66
CA ASP A 134 -23.96 -70.34 41.98
C ASP A 134 -25.42 -70.83 41.90
N ALA A 135 -26.28 -70.11 41.19
CA ALA A 135 -27.67 -70.51 40.96
C ALA A 135 -27.78 -71.85 40.21
N VAL A 136 -26.96 -72.04 39.16
CA VAL A 136 -26.91 -73.30 38.40
C VAL A 136 -26.34 -74.43 39.25
N THR A 137 -25.34 -74.17 40.10
CA THR A 137 -24.73 -75.17 40.98
C THR A 137 -25.73 -75.66 42.03
N ILE A 138 -26.51 -74.76 42.64
CA ILE A 138 -27.61 -75.13 43.55
C ILE A 138 -28.64 -75.98 42.82
N ALA A 139 -29.05 -75.58 41.60
CA ALA A 139 -30.01 -76.35 40.81
C ALA A 139 -29.50 -77.76 40.44
N ILE A 140 -28.21 -77.92 40.16
CA ILE A 140 -27.59 -79.23 39.92
C ILE A 140 -27.55 -80.05 41.22
N MET A 141 -27.14 -79.44 42.35
CA MET A 141 -27.08 -80.13 43.64
C MET A 141 -28.47 -80.63 44.08
N GLU A 142 -29.53 -79.84 43.92
CA GLU A 142 -30.91 -80.27 44.19
C GLU A 142 -31.33 -81.46 43.31
N LYS A 143 -30.93 -81.46 42.03
CA LYS A 143 -31.31 -82.50 41.06
C LYS A 143 -30.56 -83.82 41.29
N VAL A 144 -29.31 -83.75 41.73
CA VAL A 144 -28.48 -84.92 42.08
C VAL A 144 -28.88 -85.51 43.44
N LEU A 145 -29.18 -84.67 44.44
CA LEU A 145 -29.49 -85.12 45.81
C LEU A 145 -30.95 -85.55 46.01
N ARG A 146 -31.83 -85.39 45.01
CA ARG A 146 -33.28 -85.70 45.08
C ARG A 146 -33.97 -85.15 46.34
N ARG A 147 -33.45 -84.05 46.90
CA ARG A 147 -33.96 -83.37 48.10
C ARG A 147 -33.72 -81.88 47.93
N ARG A 148 -34.74 -81.07 48.20
CA ARG A 148 -34.60 -79.61 48.19
C ARG A 148 -33.63 -79.17 49.27
N LEU A 149 -32.65 -78.36 48.89
CA LEU A 149 -31.79 -77.66 49.83
C LEU A 149 -32.51 -76.36 50.18
N GLN A 150 -33.04 -76.27 51.41
CA GLN A 150 -33.70 -75.07 51.88
C GLN A 150 -32.68 -74.14 52.54
N SER A 151 -32.62 -72.94 51.96
CA SER A 151 -31.94 -71.71 52.37
C SER A 151 -30.41 -71.68 52.29
#